data_AF-A0A538HBT7-F1
#
_entry.id   AF-A0A538HBT7-F1
#
_cell.length_a   1.000
_cell.length_b   1.000
_cell.length_c   1.000
_cell.angle_alpha   90.00
_cell.angle_beta   90.00
_cell.angle_gamma   90.00
#
_symmetry.space_group_name_H-M   'P 1'
#
loop_
_entity.id
_entity.type
_entity.pdbx_description
1 polymer ?
#
loop_
_entity_poly.entity_id
_entity_poly.type
_entity_poly.pdbx_seq_one_letter_code
_entity_poly.pdbx_strand_id
1 'polypeptide(L)'
;MEVVHDRPWSRVLRISTAEEDLYLKAMRAGAGLRGGGRRGRRRAGMAPAAGRRHSAPRGRRAGHVRPRARALRRAPARRGRARRRAAGAGPARRAAAGRRGRVRAFFEHDHGVEPDEVARLRALAPRYRELCEELEAYGLPASIQHDDLHDGNVFVRDGRVAIFDWGDSSIGHPLWSWIKALGVARHRGLDTEILAAAYLAAWMTVAPEERLRAALRVAVPVGTFAYALQYRRQLDFMPAEARLAYEAYMPEQLRLLSARLASA
;
A
#
# COMPACT_ATOMS: atom_id res chain seq x y z
N MET A 1 11.48 28.73 2.55
CA MET A 1 10.76 27.49 2.20
C MET A 1 11.21 27.07 0.81
N GLU A 2 11.57 25.80 0.62
CA GLU A 2 12.15 25.27 -0.63
C GLU A 2 11.35 24.05 -1.11
N VAL A 3 11.17 23.89 -2.42
CA VAL A 3 10.61 22.66 -3.00
C VAL A 3 11.73 21.65 -3.19
N VAL A 4 11.74 20.58 -2.41
CA VAL A 4 12.77 19.53 -2.48
C VAL A 4 12.34 18.29 -3.26
N HIS A 5 11.03 18.15 -3.50
CA HIS A 5 10.47 17.12 -4.36
C HIS A 5 9.21 17.65 -5.02
N ASP A 6 9.10 17.55 -6.34
CA ASP A 6 7.89 17.90 -7.07
C ASP A 6 7.50 16.73 -7.98
N ARG A 7 6.31 16.20 -7.75
CA ARG A 7 5.71 15.13 -8.53
C ARG A 7 4.33 15.57 -9.03
N PRO A 8 3.84 14.95 -10.10
CA PRO A 8 2.52 15.25 -10.64
C PRO A 8 1.36 15.08 -9.64
N TRP A 9 1.52 14.22 -8.62
CA TRP A 9 0.51 13.97 -7.58
C TRP A 9 0.83 14.60 -6.21
N SER A 10 2.07 15.03 -5.96
CA SER A 10 2.46 15.59 -4.66
C SER A 10 3.70 16.47 -4.72
N ARG A 11 3.84 17.36 -3.74
CA ARG A 11 5.03 18.20 -3.55
C ARG A 11 5.53 18.07 -2.13
N VAL A 12 6.84 18.01 -1.94
CA VAL A 12 7.49 18.08 -0.63
C VAL A 12 8.22 19.40 -0.50
N LEU A 13 7.87 20.13 0.55
CA LEU A 13 8.46 21.41 0.92
C LEU A 13 9.38 21.19 2.11
N ARG A 14 10.59 21.77 2.06
CA ARG A 14 11.44 21.94 3.23
C ARG A 14 11.24 23.34 3.79
N ILE A 15 10.96 23.42 5.08
CA ILE A 15 10.80 24.65 5.85
C ILE A 15 11.88 24.62 6.92
N SER A 16 12.95 25.36 6.70
CA SER A 16 14.00 25.55 7.70
C SER A 16 13.47 26.44 8.82
N THR A 17 13.61 25.98 10.05
CA THR A 17 13.30 26.72 11.28
C THR A 17 14.60 26.96 12.05
N ALA A 18 14.54 27.73 13.15
CA ALA A 18 15.72 27.97 13.99
C ALA A 18 16.27 26.69 14.64
N GLU A 19 15.42 25.67 14.86
CA GLU A 19 15.80 24.43 15.55
C GLU A 19 16.03 23.25 14.59
N GLU A 20 15.21 23.14 13.54
CA GLU A 20 15.28 22.03 12.59
C GLU A 20 14.67 22.33 11.21
N ASP A 21 14.96 21.46 10.25
CA ASP A 21 14.23 21.43 8.97
C ASP A 21 12.93 20.62 9.13
N LEU A 22 11.79 21.26 8.87
CA LEU A 22 10.49 20.59 8.74
C LEU A 22 10.21 20.25 7.29
N TYR A 23 9.59 19.08 7.06
CA TYR A 23 9.20 18.64 5.72
C TYR A 23 7.68 18.48 5.63
N LEU A 24 7.05 19.19 4.71
CA LEU A 24 5.61 19.11 4.47
C LEU A 24 5.36 18.46 3.10
N LYS A 25 4.66 17.32 3.10
CA LYS A 25 4.12 16.73 1.85
C LYS A 25 2.71 17.24 1.63
N ALA A 26 2.49 17.93 0.52
CA ALA A 26 1.18 18.36 0.06
C ALA A 26 0.75 17.49 -1.12
N MET A 27 -0.41 16.84 -0.99
CA MET A 27 -1.05 16.16 -2.12
C MET A 27 -1.72 17.21 -3.01
N ARG A 28 -1.54 17.11 -4.33
CA ARG A 28 -2.26 17.99 -5.26
C ARG A 28 -3.75 17.63 -5.24
N ALA A 29 -4.62 18.62 -5.47
CA ALA A 29 -6.07 18.43 -5.43
C ALA A 29 -6.51 17.29 -6.36
N GLY A 30 -7.25 16.32 -5.83
CA GLY A 30 -7.67 15.10 -6.56
C GLY A 30 -6.87 13.85 -6.20
N ALA A 31 -5.60 13.97 -5.82
CA ALA A 31 -4.75 12.82 -5.49
C ALA A 31 -4.97 12.22 -4.08
N GLY A 32 -5.86 12.81 -3.28
CA GLY A 32 -6.19 12.32 -1.93
C GLY A 32 -7.41 11.39 -1.93
N LEU A 33 -7.35 10.31 -1.12
CA LEU A 33 -8.49 9.43 -0.84
C LEU A 33 -9.68 10.23 -0.28
N ARG A 34 -10.70 10.50 -1.09
CA ARG A 34 -12.01 10.92 -0.58
C ARG A 34 -12.72 9.70 -0.02
N GLY A 35 -12.64 9.51 1.29
CA GLY A 35 -13.54 8.60 2.00
C GLY A 35 -14.99 8.97 1.68
N GLY A 36 -15.76 8.02 1.16
CA GLY A 36 -17.15 8.19 0.74
C GLY A 36 -18.14 8.40 1.90
N GLY A 37 -17.84 9.31 2.81
CA GLY A 37 -18.80 9.89 3.74
C GLY A 37 -19.06 11.33 3.32
N ARG A 38 -20.31 11.66 2.98
CA ARG A 38 -20.75 13.07 2.95
C ARG A 38 -20.55 13.64 4.35
N ARG A 39 -19.40 14.26 4.60
CA ARG A 39 -19.23 15.28 5.64
C ARG A 39 -18.95 16.58 4.92
N GLY A 40 -19.72 17.61 5.30
CA GLY A 40 -19.78 18.90 4.63
C GLY A 40 -18.42 19.49 4.32
N ARG A 41 -18.39 20.33 3.27
CA ARG A 41 -17.25 21.12 2.82
C ARG A 41 -16.50 21.71 4.03
N ARG A 42 -15.45 21.04 4.49
CA ARG A 42 -14.38 21.64 5.29
C ARG A 42 -13.17 21.66 4.38
N ARG A 43 -12.57 22.84 4.23
CA ARG A 43 -11.34 23.08 3.48
C ARG A 43 -10.33 21.97 3.83
N ALA A 44 -9.63 21.46 2.81
CA ALA A 44 -8.53 20.53 3.01
C ALA A 44 -7.50 21.18 3.94
N GLY A 45 -7.52 20.81 5.22
CA GLY A 45 -6.56 21.29 6.21
C GLY A 45 -5.23 20.59 5.98
N MET A 46 -4.15 21.36 5.95
CA MET A 46 -2.77 20.85 5.97
C MET A 46 -2.60 19.93 7.17
N ALA A 47 -2.21 18.68 6.92
CA ALA A 47 -1.76 17.78 7.98
C ALA A 47 -0.24 17.99 8.15
N PRO A 48 0.24 18.49 9.31
CA PRO A 48 1.67 18.52 9.57
C PRO A 48 2.15 17.07 9.72
N ALA A 49 2.97 16.61 8.79
CA ALA A 49 3.82 15.45 9.03
C ALA A 49 4.98 15.93 9.90
N ALA A 50 4.80 15.95 11.22
CA ALA A 50 5.88 16.20 12.17
C ALA A 50 6.81 14.97 12.21
N GLY A 51 7.63 14.82 11.17
CA GLY A 51 8.73 13.87 11.12
C GLY A 51 10.04 14.64 11.25
N ARG A 52 10.74 14.50 12.37
CA ARG A 52 12.11 14.99 12.52
C ARG A 52 12.99 14.28 11.50
N ARG A 53 13.47 15.00 10.48
CA ARG A 53 14.67 14.61 9.75
C ARG A 53 15.78 15.53 10.21
N HIS A 54 16.63 15.02 11.09
CA HIS A 54 17.94 15.63 11.27
C HIS A 54 18.72 15.36 10.00
N SER A 55 19.09 16.45 9.33
CA SER A 55 19.95 16.55 8.14
C SER A 55 20.74 15.27 7.86
N ALA A 56 20.40 14.59 6.77
CA ALA A 56 21.30 13.62 6.17
C ALA A 56 22.14 14.40 5.14
N PRO A 57 23.49 14.41 5.24
CA PRO A 57 24.31 14.88 4.14
C PRO A 57 24.05 13.97 2.93
N ARG A 58 24.31 14.48 1.73
CA ARG A 58 24.26 13.72 0.46
C ARG A 58 25.04 12.40 0.63
N GLY A 59 24.34 11.34 1.02
CA GLY A 59 24.90 10.04 1.36
C GLY A 59 24.53 9.06 0.26
N ARG A 60 25.56 8.42 -0.30
CA ARG A 60 25.53 7.49 -1.42
C ARG A 60 24.32 6.55 -1.35
N ARG A 61 23.70 6.29 -2.53
CA ARG A 61 22.87 5.11 -2.75
C ARG A 61 23.59 3.92 -2.12
N ALA A 62 22.95 3.23 -1.18
CA ALA A 62 23.55 2.10 -0.49
C ALA A 62 23.83 0.97 -1.50
N GLY A 63 25.03 1.00 -2.08
CA GLY A 63 25.71 -0.20 -2.51
C GLY A 63 25.98 -1.04 -1.27
N HIS A 64 25.62 -2.31 -1.37
CA HIS A 64 25.85 -3.38 -0.40
C HIS A 64 25.10 -3.26 0.93
N VAL A 65 23.92 -3.88 0.96
CA VAL A 65 23.30 -4.32 2.21
C VAL A 65 23.54 -5.82 2.34
N ARG A 66 24.44 -6.21 3.24
CA ARG A 66 24.55 -7.60 3.72
C ARG A 66 23.22 -7.99 4.40
N PRO A 67 22.71 -9.21 4.20
CA PRO A 67 21.44 -9.63 4.80
C PRO A 67 21.62 -9.67 6.32
N ARG A 68 20.95 -8.78 7.05
CA ARG A 68 20.81 -8.91 8.50
C ARG A 68 19.34 -9.10 8.81
N ALA A 69 18.97 -10.37 8.96
CA ALA A 69 17.72 -10.80 9.58
C ALA A 69 17.68 -10.29 11.02
N ARG A 70 16.95 -9.19 11.26
CA ARG A 70 16.30 -8.78 12.53
C ARG A 70 15.92 -7.30 12.44
N ALA A 71 14.64 -6.99 12.26
CA ALA A 71 14.03 -5.75 12.74
C ALA A 71 12.49 -5.73 12.57
N LEU A 72 11.79 -6.64 13.25
CA LEU A 72 10.40 -6.40 13.67
C LEU A 72 10.33 -6.59 15.18
N ARG A 73 10.71 -5.54 15.92
CA ARG A 73 10.31 -5.38 17.32
C ARG A 73 9.49 -4.10 17.42
N ARG A 74 8.32 -4.24 18.06
CA ARG A 74 7.29 -3.22 18.25
C ARG A 74 7.91 -1.88 18.64
N ALA A 75 7.89 -0.91 17.73
CA ALA A 75 8.04 0.49 18.10
C ALA A 75 6.68 0.98 18.64
N PRO A 76 6.62 1.69 19.79
CA PRO A 76 5.39 2.32 20.21
C PRO A 76 5.05 3.42 19.20
N ALA A 77 4.01 3.20 18.39
CA ALA A 77 3.44 4.24 17.56
C ALA A 77 3.04 5.40 18.49
N ARG A 78 3.63 6.57 18.31
CA ARG A 78 3.18 7.79 18.97
C ARG A 78 1.71 8.00 18.58
N ARG A 79 0.81 7.79 19.55
CA ARG A 79 -0.64 7.84 19.39
C ARG A 79 -1.08 9.29 19.11
N GLY A 80 -0.97 9.72 17.87
CA GLY A 80 -1.80 10.81 17.34
C GLY A 80 -3.26 10.34 17.34
N ARG A 81 -4.17 11.17 17.85
CA ARG A 81 -5.56 10.82 18.19
C ARG A 81 -6.36 10.26 17.00
N ALA A 82 -6.30 8.94 16.80
CA ALA A 82 -7.27 8.17 16.01
C ALA A 82 -8.06 7.24 16.96
N ARG A 83 -8.69 7.82 17.98
CA ARG A 83 -9.75 7.14 18.74
C ARG A 83 -11.09 7.71 18.30
N ARG A 84 -11.84 6.96 17.50
CA ARG A 84 -13.29 6.75 17.67
C ARG A 84 -13.87 5.83 16.58
N ARG A 85 -14.40 4.70 17.07
CA ARG A 85 -15.50 3.88 16.54
C ARG A 85 -15.23 2.97 15.35
N ALA A 86 -14.53 1.86 15.61
CA ALA A 86 -14.80 0.58 14.95
C ALA A 86 -15.79 -0.20 15.82
N ALA A 87 -17.08 0.14 15.72
CA ALA A 87 -18.17 -0.66 16.26
C ALA A 87 -19.40 -0.39 15.38
N GLY A 88 -19.92 -1.44 14.75
CA GLY A 88 -21.14 -1.39 13.95
C GLY A 88 -20.94 -1.89 12.52
N ALA A 89 -21.36 -3.13 12.27
CA ALA A 89 -21.70 -3.62 10.95
C ALA A 89 -22.81 -2.72 10.37
N GLY A 90 -22.45 -1.78 9.49
CA GLY A 90 -23.38 -0.73 9.01
C GLY A 90 -22.94 0.09 7.79
N PRO A 91 -21.64 0.20 7.45
CA PRO A 91 -21.18 0.84 6.19
C PRO A 91 -20.78 -0.15 5.07
N ALA A 92 -20.63 -1.44 5.38
CA ALA A 92 -20.02 -2.44 4.50
C ALA A 92 -20.80 -2.68 3.18
N ARG A 93 -22.14 -2.61 3.21
CA ARG A 93 -23.00 -2.87 2.05
C ARG A 93 -22.97 -1.75 1.00
N ARG A 94 -22.86 -0.47 1.41
CA ARG A 94 -22.71 0.67 0.47
C ARG A 94 -21.28 0.75 -0.10
N ALA A 95 -20.28 0.40 0.69
CA ALA A 95 -18.91 0.24 0.20
C ALA A 95 -18.81 -0.93 -0.81
N ALA A 96 -19.57 -2.02 -0.62
CA ALA A 96 -19.64 -3.15 -1.55
C ALA A 96 -20.28 -2.80 -2.90
N ALA A 97 -21.40 -2.05 -2.94
CA ALA A 97 -22.02 -1.61 -4.19
C ALA A 97 -21.11 -0.64 -4.98
N GLY A 98 -20.49 0.33 -4.30
CA GLY A 98 -19.49 1.20 -4.90
C GLY A 98 -18.20 0.47 -5.32
N ARG A 99 -17.87 -0.65 -4.67
CA ARG A 99 -16.77 -1.54 -5.11
C ARG A 99 -17.16 -2.33 -6.37
N ARG A 100 -18.39 -2.85 -6.46
CA ARG A 100 -18.88 -3.57 -7.65
C ARG A 100 -18.87 -2.69 -8.90
N GLY A 101 -19.35 -1.45 -8.80
CA GLY A 101 -19.27 -0.48 -9.91
C GLY A 101 -17.83 -0.15 -10.31
N ARG A 102 -16.92 -0.01 -9.34
CA ARG A 102 -15.49 0.23 -9.59
C ARG A 102 -14.77 -0.95 -10.23
N VAL A 103 -15.12 -2.18 -9.85
CA VAL A 103 -14.56 -3.39 -10.47
C VAL A 103 -15.03 -3.54 -11.90
N ARG A 104 -16.32 -3.28 -12.18
CA ARG A 104 -16.82 -3.28 -13.56
C ARG A 104 -16.12 -2.21 -14.40
N ALA A 105 -16.11 -0.96 -13.92
CA ALA A 105 -15.45 0.15 -14.60
C ALA A 105 -13.96 -0.12 -14.82
N PHE A 106 -13.28 -0.80 -13.88
CA PHE A 106 -11.88 -1.20 -14.08
C PHE A 106 -11.69 -1.96 -15.38
N PHE A 107 -12.51 -2.97 -15.68
CA PHE A 107 -12.39 -3.76 -16.92
C PHE A 107 -12.94 -3.07 -18.18
N GLU A 108 -13.43 -1.83 -18.07
CA GLU A 108 -13.82 -0.98 -19.22
C GLU A 108 -12.65 -0.08 -19.67
N HIS A 109 -11.57 0.03 -18.86
CA HIS A 109 -10.37 0.78 -19.22
C HIS A 109 -9.39 -0.07 -20.01
N ASP A 110 -8.68 0.57 -20.95
CA ASP A 110 -7.46 0.02 -21.50
C ASP A 110 -6.33 0.13 -20.47
N HIS A 111 -5.76 -1.02 -20.10
CA HIS A 111 -4.63 -1.13 -19.18
C HIS A 111 -3.34 -1.57 -19.88
N GLY A 112 -3.28 -1.50 -21.20
CA GLY A 112 -2.15 -1.98 -22.00
C GLY A 112 -2.00 -3.50 -21.98
N VAL A 113 -3.11 -4.23 -21.79
CA VAL A 113 -3.19 -5.69 -21.85
C VAL A 113 -4.06 -6.10 -23.04
N GLU A 114 -3.71 -7.21 -23.69
CA GLU A 114 -4.43 -7.69 -24.86
C GLU A 114 -5.86 -8.17 -24.51
N PRO A 115 -6.81 -8.17 -25.47
CA PRO A 115 -8.18 -8.62 -25.24
C PRO A 115 -8.27 -10.03 -24.60
N ASP A 116 -7.39 -10.96 -25.02
CA ASP A 116 -7.31 -12.31 -24.46
C ASP A 116 -6.83 -12.32 -23.00
N GLU A 117 -5.94 -11.39 -22.62
CA GLU A 117 -5.51 -11.22 -21.22
C GLU A 117 -6.66 -10.72 -20.34
N VAL A 118 -7.47 -9.78 -20.86
CA VAL A 118 -8.68 -9.31 -20.19
C VAL A 118 -9.70 -10.44 -20.03
N ALA A 119 -9.91 -11.25 -21.07
CA ALA A 119 -10.80 -12.40 -21.02
C ALA A 119 -10.36 -13.42 -19.96
N ARG A 120 -9.06 -13.74 -19.89
CA ARG A 120 -8.50 -14.62 -18.85
C ARG A 120 -8.71 -14.06 -17.43
N LEU A 121 -8.46 -12.77 -17.22
CA LEU A 121 -8.70 -12.14 -15.91
C LEU A 121 -10.18 -12.17 -15.51
N ARG A 122 -11.10 -11.93 -16.44
CA ARG A 122 -12.54 -12.01 -16.18
C ARG A 122 -12.97 -13.44 -15.84
N ALA A 123 -12.40 -14.44 -16.52
CA ALA A 123 -12.67 -15.86 -16.24
C ALA A 123 -12.22 -16.29 -14.83
N LEU A 124 -11.24 -15.61 -14.23
CA LEU A 124 -10.76 -15.87 -12.86
C LEU A 124 -11.61 -15.18 -11.77
N ALA A 125 -12.68 -14.46 -12.13
CA ALA A 125 -13.54 -13.78 -11.15
C ALA A 125 -14.24 -14.71 -10.14
N PRO A 126 -14.70 -15.94 -10.49
CA PRO A 126 -15.18 -16.91 -9.51
C PRO A 126 -14.08 -17.33 -8.54
N ARG A 127 -12.88 -17.67 -9.04
CA ARG A 127 -11.74 -18.04 -8.20
C ARG A 127 -11.34 -16.93 -7.23
N TYR A 128 -11.33 -15.68 -7.69
CA TYR A 128 -11.08 -14.53 -6.83
C TYR A 128 -12.10 -14.41 -5.68
N ARG A 129 -13.39 -14.72 -5.94
CA ARG A 129 -14.44 -14.70 -4.91
C ARG A 129 -14.23 -15.80 -3.87
N GLU A 130 -13.92 -17.01 -4.31
CA GLU A 130 -13.58 -18.13 -3.42
C GLU A 130 -12.39 -17.77 -2.51
N LEU A 131 -11.32 -17.20 -3.07
CA LEU A 131 -10.16 -16.77 -2.29
C LEU A 131 -10.48 -15.63 -1.32
N CYS A 132 -11.43 -14.75 -1.65
CA CYS A 132 -11.91 -13.74 -0.70
C CYS A 132 -12.65 -14.37 0.47
N GLU A 133 -13.55 -15.33 0.21
CA GLU A 133 -14.30 -16.06 1.24
C GLU A 133 -13.37 -16.90 2.12
N GLU A 134 -12.40 -17.58 1.50
CA GLU A 134 -11.35 -18.32 2.21
C GLU A 134 -10.52 -17.37 3.10
N LEU A 135 -10.12 -16.21 2.57
CA LEU A 135 -9.35 -15.23 3.33
C LEU A 135 -10.14 -14.69 4.53
N GLU A 136 -11.43 -14.42 4.35
CA GLU A 136 -12.32 -13.97 5.42
C GLU A 136 -12.50 -15.04 6.51
N ALA A 137 -12.54 -16.33 6.14
CA ALA A 137 -12.66 -17.45 7.08
C ALA A 137 -11.46 -17.59 8.04
N TYR A 138 -10.30 -17.00 7.73
CA TYR A 138 -9.19 -16.94 8.68
C TYR A 138 -9.50 -16.06 9.90
N GLY A 139 -10.47 -15.14 9.81
CA GLY A 139 -10.97 -14.35 10.95
C GLY A 139 -9.98 -13.29 11.45
N LEU A 140 -9.02 -12.87 10.62
CA LEU A 140 -8.06 -11.85 11.00
C LEU A 140 -8.72 -10.46 11.04
N PRO A 141 -8.49 -9.66 12.10
CA PRO A 141 -9.10 -8.34 12.23
C PRO A 141 -8.52 -7.38 11.18
N ALA A 142 -9.37 -6.49 10.65
CA ALA A 142 -8.92 -5.43 9.77
C ALA A 142 -7.86 -4.53 10.46
N SER A 143 -6.86 -4.10 9.69
CA SER A 143 -5.77 -3.25 10.16
C SER A 143 -5.57 -2.06 9.22
N ILE A 144 -4.91 -1.01 9.72
CA ILE A 144 -4.29 -0.01 8.86
C ILE A 144 -3.24 -0.72 8.00
N GLN A 145 -3.35 -0.56 6.68
CA GLN A 145 -2.39 -0.99 5.68
C GLN A 145 -1.62 0.22 5.16
N HIS A 146 -0.35 0.02 4.82
CA HIS A 146 0.44 1.07 4.19
C HIS A 146 0.15 1.18 2.68
N ASP A 147 -0.15 0.05 2.03
CA ASP A 147 -0.42 -0.10 0.59
C ASP A 147 0.72 0.32 -0.38
N ASP A 148 1.85 0.81 0.16
CA ASP A 148 3.05 1.17 -0.58
C ASP A 148 4.36 0.89 0.20
N LEU A 149 4.40 -0.20 0.98
CA LEU A 149 5.55 -0.53 1.84
C LEU A 149 6.69 -1.20 1.05
N HIS A 150 7.34 -0.43 0.18
CA HIS A 150 8.61 -0.80 -0.43
C HIS A 150 9.80 -0.23 0.36
N ASP A 151 11.01 -0.70 0.10
CA ASP A 151 12.22 -0.30 0.85
C ASP A 151 12.55 1.19 0.71
N GLY A 152 12.21 1.83 -0.43
CA GLY A 152 12.31 3.28 -0.58
C GLY A 152 11.48 4.12 0.42
N ASN A 153 10.48 3.51 1.07
CA ASN A 153 9.65 4.14 2.11
C ASN A 153 10.11 3.76 3.54
N VAL A 154 11.21 3.03 3.68
CA VAL A 154 11.77 2.61 4.97
C VAL A 154 13.13 3.27 5.19
N PHE A 155 13.24 4.06 6.26
CA PHE A 155 14.48 4.75 6.64
C PHE A 155 15.03 4.14 7.91
N VAL A 156 16.33 3.81 7.90
CA VAL A 156 17.03 3.24 9.06
C VAL A 156 18.17 4.18 9.46
N ARG A 157 18.19 4.60 10.73
CA ARG A 157 19.26 5.43 11.32
C ARG A 157 19.45 5.06 12.78
N ASP A 158 20.69 4.78 13.19
CA ASP A 158 21.05 4.47 14.58
C ASP A 158 20.18 3.37 15.20
N GLY A 159 19.91 2.31 14.44
CA GLY A 159 19.06 1.18 14.84
C GLY A 159 17.55 1.49 14.91
N ARG A 160 17.13 2.70 14.56
CA ARG A 160 15.72 3.13 14.53
C ARG A 160 15.18 3.06 13.11
N VAL A 161 13.92 2.63 12.99
CA VAL A 161 13.21 2.54 11.71
C VAL A 161 12.12 3.61 11.67
N ALA A 162 12.04 4.34 10.56
CA ALA A 162 10.96 5.25 10.23
C ALA A 162 10.31 4.82 8.91
N ILE A 163 8.98 4.66 8.94
CA ILE A 163 8.17 4.32 7.77
C ILE A 163 7.48 5.59 7.29
N PHE A 164 7.69 5.94 6.03
CA PHE A 164 7.21 7.17 5.41
C PHE A 164 6.20 6.88 4.30
N ASP A 165 5.49 7.91 3.86
CA ASP A 165 4.55 7.88 2.75
C ASP A 165 3.26 7.07 2.97
N TRP A 166 2.55 7.41 4.05
CA TRP A 166 1.23 6.86 4.37
C TRP A 166 0.09 7.39 3.47
N GLY A 167 0.41 8.00 2.32
CA GLY A 167 -0.59 8.65 1.44
C GLY A 167 -1.62 7.67 0.85
N ASP A 168 -1.18 6.44 0.62
CA ASP A 168 -2.01 5.34 0.11
C ASP A 168 -2.67 4.50 1.21
N SER A 169 -2.44 4.83 2.48
CA SER A 169 -2.89 3.98 3.57
C SER A 169 -4.40 3.79 3.62
N SER A 170 -4.82 2.56 3.92
CA SER A 170 -6.22 2.16 3.96
C SER A 170 -6.52 1.25 5.14
N ILE A 171 -7.81 0.95 5.37
CA ILE A 171 -8.22 -0.10 6.31
C ILE A 171 -8.52 -1.33 5.47
N GLY A 172 -7.80 -2.42 5.71
CA GLY A 172 -7.88 -3.65 4.91
C GLY A 172 -7.39 -4.88 5.66
N HIS A 173 -7.16 -5.96 4.91
CA HIS A 173 -6.67 -7.21 5.48
C HIS A 173 -5.22 -7.02 5.97
N PRO A 174 -4.87 -7.45 7.21
CA PRO A 174 -3.59 -7.16 7.85
C PRO A 174 -2.37 -7.56 7.03
N LEU A 175 -2.51 -8.63 6.22
CA LEU A 175 -1.44 -9.22 5.44
C LEU A 175 -1.21 -8.59 4.06
N TRP A 176 -2.00 -7.59 3.62
CA TRP A 176 -1.82 -7.00 2.28
C TRP A 176 -0.59 -6.08 2.18
N SER A 177 -0.13 -5.49 3.28
CA SER A 177 1.11 -4.71 3.31
C SER A 177 2.35 -5.54 2.94
N TRP A 178 2.25 -6.88 3.00
CA TRP A 178 3.29 -7.79 2.54
C TRP A 178 3.57 -7.69 1.04
N ILE A 179 2.58 -7.34 0.21
CA ILE A 179 2.66 -7.48 -1.26
C ILE A 179 3.81 -6.67 -1.86
N LYS A 180 4.02 -5.45 -1.37
CA LYS A 180 5.12 -4.57 -1.79
C LYS A 180 6.48 -5.10 -1.33
N ALA A 181 6.57 -5.53 -0.08
CA ALA A 181 7.78 -6.15 0.46
C ALA A 181 8.15 -7.44 -0.28
N LEU A 182 7.16 -8.26 -0.64
CA LEU A 182 7.34 -9.47 -1.46
C LEU A 182 7.88 -9.13 -2.85
N GLY A 183 7.32 -8.11 -3.51
CA GLY A 183 7.81 -7.65 -4.81
C GLY A 183 9.26 -7.18 -4.74
N VAL A 184 9.60 -6.40 -3.72
CA VAL A 184 10.97 -5.95 -3.44
C VAL A 184 11.92 -7.13 -3.20
N ALA A 185 11.51 -8.11 -2.38
CA ALA A 185 12.31 -9.27 -2.06
C ALA A 185 12.64 -10.08 -3.32
N ARG A 186 11.63 -10.36 -4.15
CA ARG A 186 11.80 -11.07 -5.42
C ARG A 186 12.71 -10.31 -6.39
N HIS A 187 12.49 -9.01 -6.56
CA HIS A 187 13.30 -8.19 -7.46
C HIS A 187 14.79 -8.17 -7.06
N ARG A 188 15.08 -8.24 -5.76
CA ARG A 188 16.45 -8.24 -5.22
C ARG A 188 17.04 -9.63 -4.99
N GLY A 189 16.32 -10.71 -5.31
CA GLY A 189 16.78 -12.08 -5.04
C GLY A 189 16.95 -12.38 -3.55
N LEU A 190 16.15 -11.74 -2.68
CA LEU A 190 16.18 -12.00 -1.25
C LEU A 190 15.31 -13.22 -0.90
N ASP A 191 15.67 -13.89 0.20
CA ASP A 191 14.88 -14.97 0.77
C ASP A 191 13.52 -14.45 1.26
N THR A 192 12.47 -14.84 0.56
CA THR A 192 11.09 -14.43 0.88
C THR A 192 10.57 -15.10 2.13
N GLU A 193 11.06 -16.28 2.51
CA GLU A 193 10.61 -17.01 3.69
C GLU A 193 11.13 -16.37 4.98
N ILE A 194 12.39 -15.94 5.00
CA ILE A 194 12.95 -15.18 6.14
C ILE A 194 12.15 -13.88 6.36
N LEU A 195 11.84 -13.17 5.27
CA LEU A 195 11.08 -11.92 5.34
C LEU A 195 9.61 -12.15 5.72
N ALA A 196 8.97 -13.21 5.19
CA ALA A 196 7.61 -13.58 5.56
C ALA A 196 7.54 -13.97 7.05
N ALA A 197 8.48 -14.79 7.54
CA ALA A 197 8.57 -15.16 8.95
C ALA A 197 8.68 -13.92 9.84
N ALA A 198 9.56 -12.97 9.49
CA ALA A 198 9.70 -11.72 10.21
C ALA A 198 8.39 -10.92 10.22
N TYR A 199 7.73 -10.78 9.07
CA TYR A 199 6.46 -10.07 8.93
C TYR A 199 5.34 -10.71 9.78
N LEU A 200 5.21 -12.04 9.74
CA LEU A 200 4.20 -12.78 10.46
C LEU A 200 4.41 -12.79 11.98
N ALA A 201 5.66 -12.67 12.46
CA ALA A 201 5.95 -12.57 13.88
C ALA A 201 5.22 -11.40 14.57
N ALA A 202 4.93 -10.32 13.84
CA ALA A 202 4.16 -9.19 14.36
C ALA A 202 2.68 -9.52 14.61
N TRP A 203 2.17 -10.59 14.00
CA TRP A 203 0.77 -11.01 14.00
C TRP A 203 0.51 -12.26 14.84
N MET A 204 1.54 -12.90 15.40
CA MET A 204 1.39 -14.14 16.18
C MET A 204 0.55 -13.98 17.46
N THR A 205 0.32 -12.75 17.92
CA THR A 205 -0.64 -12.48 19.02
C THR A 205 -2.10 -12.55 18.59
N VAL A 206 -2.37 -12.67 17.29
CA VAL A 206 -3.72 -12.71 16.69
C VAL A 206 -4.08 -14.13 16.25
N ALA A 207 -3.13 -14.87 15.67
CA ALA A 207 -3.32 -16.24 15.23
C ALA A 207 -1.98 -17.01 15.25
N PRO A 208 -2.00 -18.35 15.37
CA PRO A 208 -0.78 -19.17 15.27
C PRO A 208 -0.06 -18.99 13.93
N GLU A 209 1.26 -19.19 13.90
CA GLU A 209 2.08 -18.99 12.70
C GLU A 209 1.60 -19.83 11.51
N GLU A 210 1.23 -21.09 11.74
CA GLU A 210 0.71 -21.96 10.69
C GLU A 210 -0.53 -21.37 10.00
N ARG A 211 -1.48 -20.89 10.81
CA ARG A 211 -2.70 -20.23 10.32
C ARG A 211 -2.39 -18.93 9.58
N LEU A 212 -1.42 -18.15 10.07
CA LEU A 212 -0.97 -16.92 9.42
C LEU A 212 -0.27 -17.18 8.08
N ARG A 213 0.54 -18.24 7.99
CA ARG A 213 1.19 -18.66 6.74
C ARG A 213 0.17 -19.12 5.71
N ALA A 214 -0.82 -19.90 6.14
CA ALA A 214 -1.94 -20.30 5.29
C ALA A 214 -2.71 -19.07 4.77
N ALA A 215 -3.08 -18.15 5.66
CA ALA A 215 -3.73 -16.90 5.28
C ALA A 215 -2.86 -16.04 4.34
N LEU A 216 -1.53 -16.01 4.52
CA LEU A 216 -0.62 -15.22 3.69
C LEU A 216 -0.61 -15.71 2.22
N ARG A 217 -0.70 -17.03 2.00
CA ARG A 217 -0.77 -17.61 0.65
C ARG A 217 -2.00 -17.12 -0.12
N VAL A 218 -3.15 -17.03 0.56
CA VAL A 218 -4.41 -16.52 0.00
C VAL A 218 -4.44 -14.99 -0.10
N ALA A 219 -3.83 -14.31 0.88
CA ALA A 219 -3.83 -12.85 0.93
C ALA A 219 -3.09 -12.20 -0.25
N VAL A 220 -2.03 -12.84 -0.76
CA VAL A 220 -1.22 -12.32 -1.87
C VAL A 220 -2.02 -12.16 -3.18
N PRO A 221 -2.68 -13.19 -3.74
CA PRO A 221 -3.49 -13.03 -4.95
C PRO A 221 -4.63 -12.03 -4.73
N VAL A 222 -5.36 -12.12 -3.60
CA VAL A 222 -6.49 -11.23 -3.30
C VAL A 222 -6.05 -9.76 -3.23
N GLY A 223 -4.99 -9.47 -2.48
CA GLY A 223 -4.52 -8.09 -2.33
C GLY A 223 -3.83 -7.54 -3.59
N THR A 224 -3.35 -8.39 -4.50
CA THR A 224 -2.79 -7.94 -5.79
C THR A 224 -3.85 -7.21 -6.62
N PHE A 225 -5.09 -7.68 -6.60
CA PHE A 225 -6.19 -6.99 -7.29
C PHE A 225 -6.57 -5.67 -6.61
N ALA A 226 -6.59 -5.64 -5.28
CA ALA A 226 -6.81 -4.40 -4.52
C ALA A 226 -5.76 -3.33 -4.87
N TYR A 227 -4.51 -3.76 -5.02
CA TYR A 227 -3.42 -2.91 -5.48
C TYR A 227 -3.62 -2.42 -6.93
N ALA A 228 -4.02 -3.29 -7.86
CA ALA A 228 -4.31 -2.87 -9.24
C ALA A 228 -5.41 -1.79 -9.31
N LEU A 229 -6.47 -1.94 -8.51
CA LEU A 229 -7.52 -0.92 -8.39
C LEU A 229 -7.02 0.40 -7.79
N GLN A 230 -6.07 0.36 -6.85
CA GLN A 230 -5.42 1.56 -6.33
C GLN A 230 -4.56 2.21 -7.41
N TYR A 231 -3.74 1.44 -8.12
CA TYR A 231 -2.83 1.95 -9.12
C TYR A 231 -3.57 2.62 -10.28
N ARG A 232 -4.65 2.00 -10.77
CA ARG A 232 -5.53 2.61 -11.78
C ARG A 232 -6.05 3.98 -11.33
N ARG A 233 -6.52 4.08 -10.08
CA ARG A 233 -6.97 5.36 -9.52
C ARG A 233 -5.84 6.39 -9.50
N GLN A 234 -4.62 5.99 -9.17
CA GLN A 234 -3.47 6.92 -9.20
C GLN A 234 -3.23 7.42 -10.62
N LEU A 235 -3.23 6.52 -11.62
CA LEU A 235 -3.08 6.90 -13.02
C LEU A 235 -4.15 7.91 -13.44
N ASP A 236 -5.41 7.74 -13.03
CA ASP A 236 -6.50 8.66 -13.39
C ASP A 236 -6.27 10.11 -12.93
N PHE A 237 -5.44 10.32 -11.89
CA PHE A 237 -5.06 11.65 -11.40
C PHE A 237 -3.72 12.17 -11.92
N MET A 238 -2.94 11.33 -12.59
CA MET A 238 -1.69 11.77 -13.21
C MET A 238 -1.98 12.53 -14.52
N PRO A 239 -1.29 13.65 -14.81
CA PRO A 239 -1.22 14.23 -16.15
C PRO A 239 -0.72 13.20 -17.17
N ALA A 240 -1.14 13.32 -18.43
CA ALA A 240 -0.82 12.35 -19.48
C ALA A 240 0.69 12.14 -19.64
N GLU A 241 1.48 13.22 -19.59
CA GLU A 241 2.93 13.20 -19.75
C GLU A 241 3.61 12.40 -18.63
N ALA A 242 3.03 12.41 -17.43
CA ALA A 242 3.52 11.65 -16.29
C ALA A 242 3.12 10.18 -16.35
N ARG A 243 1.95 9.84 -16.91
CA ARG A 243 1.45 8.46 -17.00
C ARG A 243 2.37 7.57 -17.82
N LEU A 244 3.00 8.10 -18.87
CA LEU A 244 3.90 7.34 -19.75
C LEU A 244 4.97 6.54 -18.99
N ALA A 245 5.52 7.11 -17.90
CA ALA A 245 6.52 6.44 -17.07
C ALA A 245 5.97 5.25 -16.25
N TYR A 246 4.66 5.06 -16.24
CA TYR A 246 3.90 4.17 -15.37
C TYR A 246 2.95 3.25 -16.15
N GLU A 247 2.76 3.50 -17.44
CA GLU A 247 1.86 2.72 -18.29
C GLU A 247 2.26 1.26 -18.42
N ALA A 248 3.57 0.96 -18.54
CA ALA A 248 4.06 -0.42 -18.60
C ALA A 248 3.88 -1.19 -17.28
N TYR A 249 3.76 -0.49 -16.15
CA TYR A 249 3.65 -1.13 -14.86
C TYR A 249 2.27 -1.78 -14.65
N MET A 250 1.19 -1.16 -15.13
CA MET A 250 -0.14 -1.73 -14.99
C MET A 250 -0.32 -3.12 -15.65
N PRO A 251 0.05 -3.32 -16.93
CA PRO A 251 -0.09 -4.62 -17.57
C PRO A 251 0.79 -5.70 -16.91
N GLU A 252 1.99 -5.35 -16.43
CA GLU A 252 2.82 -6.28 -15.64
C GLU A 252 2.11 -6.75 -14.36
N GLN A 253 1.49 -5.84 -13.61
CA GLN A 253 0.75 -6.22 -12.40
C GLN A 253 -0.48 -7.07 -12.71
N LEU A 254 -1.14 -6.81 -13.84
CA LEU A 254 -2.30 -7.59 -14.28
C LEU A 254 -1.92 -9.01 -14.73
N ARG A 255 -0.81 -9.17 -15.44
CA ARG A 255 -0.25 -10.49 -15.77
C ARG A 255 0.15 -11.26 -14.51
N LEU A 256 0.79 -10.58 -13.56
CA LEU A 256 1.15 -11.15 -12.26
C LEU A 256 -0.08 -11.57 -11.45
N LEU A 257 -1.14 -10.76 -11.47
CA LEU A 257 -2.43 -11.11 -10.85
C LEU A 257 -3.01 -12.37 -11.50
N SER A 258 -3.05 -12.43 -12.83
CA SER A 258 -3.56 -13.60 -13.56
C SER A 258 -2.80 -14.86 -13.17
N ALA A 259 -1.45 -14.80 -13.15
CA ALA A 259 -0.63 -15.93 -12.76
C ALA A 259 -0.87 -16.37 -11.30
N ARG A 260 -0.94 -15.41 -10.37
CA ARG A 260 -1.20 -15.67 -8.94
C ARG A 260 -2.57 -16.31 -8.70
N LEU A 261 -3.59 -15.86 -9.43
CA LEU A 261 -4.94 -16.41 -9.32
C LEU A 261 -5.07 -17.80 -9.94
N ALA A 262 -4.31 -18.09 -11.00
CA ALA A 262 -4.29 -19.40 -11.64
C ALA A 262 -3.54 -20.45 -10.81
N SER A 263 -2.56 -20.04 -10.01
CA SER A 263 -1.74 -20.94 -9.18
C SER A 263 -2.22 -21.13 -7.74
N ALA A 264 -3.18 -20.31 -7.30
CA ALA A 264 -3.70 -20.30 -5.93
C ALA A 264 -4.94 -21.18 -5.85
#